data_AF-A0A7S2GXF9-F1
#
_entry.id   AF-A0A7S2GXF9-F1
#
_cell.length_a   1.000
_cell.length_b   1.000
_cell.length_c   1.000
_cell.angle_alpha   90.00
_cell.angle_beta   90.00
_cell.angle_gamma   90.00
#
_symmetry.space_group_name_H-M   'P 1'
#
loop_
_entity.id
_entity.type
_entity.pdbx_description
1 polymer ?
#
loop_
_entity_poly.entity_id
_entity_poly.type
_entity_poly.pdbx_seq_one_letter_code
_entity_poly.pdbx_strand_id
1 'polypeptide(L)'
;LRPCSLRPLRLRLIFKTEPGRYDCRRPVQVQRLHGFSDANAHTVIQGAMVSTTPVQHGDILILGSDGLFDNLRDEDIQRTVECCCGPAIAAATSHLPPGPEAGRRRRAQSLAPVPGALQLRQTAQALVELAIASVKPDTVDS
;
A
#
# COMPACT_ATOMS: atom_id res chain seq x y z
N LEU A 1 -4.37 -0.33 -3.39
CA LEU A 1 -5.43 0.71 -3.37
C LEU A 1 -5.62 1.24 -4.80
N ARG A 2 -6.86 1.48 -5.23
CA ARG A 2 -7.19 2.00 -6.56
C ARG A 2 -7.92 3.35 -6.47
N PRO A 3 -7.53 4.37 -7.25
CA PRO A 3 -8.31 5.59 -7.36
C PRO A 3 -9.72 5.35 -7.93
N CYS A 4 -10.74 5.84 -7.21
CA CYS A 4 -12.13 5.87 -7.69
C CYS A 4 -12.64 7.31 -7.91
N SER A 5 -11.99 8.31 -7.31
CA SER A 5 -12.15 9.74 -7.59
C SER A 5 -10.79 10.43 -7.50
N LEU A 6 -10.55 11.47 -8.29
CA LEU A 6 -9.30 12.24 -8.27
C LEU A 6 -9.46 13.63 -7.62
N ARG A 7 -10.69 14.11 -7.42
CA ARG A 7 -10.99 15.43 -6.84
C ARG A 7 -12.27 15.40 -5.98
N PRO A 8 -12.16 15.17 -4.65
CA PRO A 8 -10.94 14.79 -3.93
C PRO A 8 -10.48 13.38 -4.32
N LEU A 9 -9.19 13.09 -4.07
CA LEU A 9 -8.67 11.74 -4.21
C LEU A 9 -9.44 10.81 -3.28
N ARG A 10 -10.08 9.79 -3.84
CA ARG A 10 -10.69 8.69 -3.12
C ARG A 10 -10.09 7.39 -3.62
N LEU A 11 -9.70 6.55 -2.69
CA LEU A 11 -9.09 5.26 -2.95
C LEU A 11 -10.08 4.15 -2.54
N ARG A 12 -9.90 2.98 -3.12
CA ARG A 12 -10.61 1.76 -2.74
C ARG A 12 -9.62 0.63 -2.56
N LEU A 13 -9.80 -0.18 -1.51
CA LEU A 13 -9.08 -1.43 -1.36
C LEU A 13 -9.56 -2.43 -2.43
N ILE A 14 -8.63 -2.88 -3.28
CA ILE A 14 -8.92 -3.87 -4.35
C ILE A 14 -8.35 -5.25 -4.04
N PHE A 15 -7.33 -5.30 -3.17
CA PHE A 15 -6.63 -6.50 -2.81
C PHE A 15 -5.87 -6.27 -1.50
N LYS A 16 -5.90 -7.28 -0.62
CA LYS A 16 -5.16 -7.37 0.63
C LYS A 16 -4.72 -8.82 0.80
N THR A 17 -3.49 -9.03 1.24
CA THR A 17 -2.99 -10.36 1.59
C THR A 17 -3.44 -10.73 2.99
N GLU A 18 -3.74 -12.00 3.19
CA GLU A 18 -3.90 -12.56 4.53
C GLU A 18 -2.53 -12.86 5.17
N PRO A 19 -2.37 -12.66 6.49
CA PRO A 19 -1.14 -13.03 7.18
C PRO A 19 -0.82 -14.53 7.08
N GLY A 20 0.37 -14.87 6.56
CA GLY A 20 0.87 -16.25 6.59
C GLY A 20 1.32 -16.64 8.00
N ARG A 21 0.55 -17.48 8.70
CA ARG A 21 0.80 -17.84 10.10
C ARG A 21 0.69 -19.34 10.34
N TYR A 22 1.52 -19.88 11.24
CA TYR A 22 1.39 -21.24 11.78
C TYR A 22 0.30 -21.30 12.87
N ASP A 23 0.26 -20.28 13.73
CA ASP A 23 -0.78 -20.04 14.74
C ASP A 23 -0.99 -18.53 14.94
N CYS A 24 -1.94 -18.13 15.79
CA CYS A 24 -2.29 -16.72 15.98
C CYS A 24 -1.13 -15.81 16.43
N ARG A 25 -0.02 -16.36 16.93
CA ARG A 25 1.16 -15.62 17.42
C ARG A 25 2.46 -15.92 16.67
N ARG A 26 2.47 -16.88 15.74
CA ARG A 26 3.69 -17.32 15.05
C ARG A 26 3.60 -17.11 13.54
N PRO A 27 4.26 -16.08 12.98
CA PRO A 27 4.33 -15.92 11.54
C PRO A 27 5.13 -17.07 10.91
N VAL A 28 4.83 -17.39 9.67
CA VAL A 28 5.67 -18.29 8.87
C VAL A 28 6.97 -17.54 8.55
N GLN A 29 8.11 -18.10 8.96
CA GLN A 29 9.42 -17.47 8.78
C GLN A 29 10.40 -18.44 8.13
N VAL A 30 11.09 -17.96 7.10
CA VAL A 30 12.25 -18.66 6.53
C VAL A 30 13.46 -18.30 7.36
N GLN A 31 14.10 -19.29 7.98
CA GLN A 31 15.33 -19.10 8.73
C GLN A 31 16.40 -20.06 8.22
N ARG A 32 17.59 -19.51 7.93
CA ARG A 32 18.79 -20.28 7.57
C ARG A 32 19.78 -20.19 8.73
N LEU A 33 19.59 -21.05 9.73
CA LEU A 33 20.49 -21.14 10.88
C LEU A 33 21.64 -22.09 10.59
N HIS A 34 22.82 -21.77 11.15
CA HIS A 34 23.95 -22.68 11.10
C HIS A 34 23.61 -23.98 11.84
N GLY A 35 23.84 -25.13 11.20
CA GLY A 35 23.48 -26.45 11.74
C GLY A 35 22.05 -26.91 11.43
N PHE A 36 21.23 -26.11 10.75
CA PHE A 36 19.91 -26.53 10.25
C PHE A 36 19.97 -26.88 8.76
N SER A 37 19.19 -27.89 8.36
CA SER A 37 19.11 -28.31 6.95
C SER A 37 18.39 -27.26 6.10
N ASP A 38 18.95 -26.96 4.94
CA ASP A 38 18.33 -26.11 3.93
C ASP A 38 16.99 -26.69 3.42
N ALA A 39 16.75 -27.99 3.57
CA ALA A 39 15.48 -28.62 3.20
C ALA A 39 14.30 -27.95 3.92
N ASN A 40 14.47 -27.53 5.18
CA ASN A 40 13.42 -26.85 5.93
C ASN A 40 13.09 -25.48 5.33
N ALA A 41 14.10 -24.73 4.89
CA ALA A 41 13.88 -23.46 4.21
C ALA A 41 13.14 -23.67 2.87
N HIS A 42 13.48 -24.70 2.11
CA HIS A 42 12.79 -25.03 0.85
C HIS A 42 11.32 -25.39 1.08
N THR A 43 11.00 -26.19 2.10
CA THR A 43 9.62 -26.53 2.45
C THR A 43 8.80 -25.29 2.81
N VAL A 44 9.37 -24.38 3.62
CA VAL A 44 8.68 -23.12 3.98
C VAL A 44 8.44 -22.26 2.74
N ILE A 45 9.43 -22.15 1.84
CA ILE A 45 9.30 -21.40 0.59
C ILE A 45 8.26 -22.02 -0.34
N GLN A 46 8.20 -23.35 -0.46
CA GLN A 46 7.19 -24.05 -1.26
C GLN A 46 5.76 -23.83 -0.73
N GLY A 47 5.61 -23.66 0.58
CA GLY A 47 4.34 -23.32 1.22
C GLY A 47 3.97 -21.83 1.16
N ALA A 48 4.79 -20.98 0.52
CA ALA A 48 4.49 -19.56 0.44
C ALA A 48 3.20 -19.30 -0.33
N MET A 49 2.33 -18.46 0.24
CA MET A 49 1.12 -18.03 -0.44
C MET A 49 1.48 -17.13 -1.62
N VAL A 50 1.18 -17.59 -2.83
CA VAL A 50 1.35 -16.81 -4.07
C VAL A 50 -0.01 -16.40 -4.57
N SER A 51 -0.20 -15.11 -4.79
CA SER A 51 -1.43 -14.55 -5.36
C SER A 51 -1.09 -13.56 -6.47
N THR A 52 -1.96 -13.52 -7.47
CA THR A 52 -1.87 -12.59 -8.61
C THR A 52 -3.10 -11.70 -8.63
N THR A 53 -2.89 -10.40 -8.79
CA THR A 53 -3.99 -9.43 -8.92
C THR A 53 -3.74 -8.49 -10.10
N PRO A 54 -4.76 -8.20 -10.92
CA PRO A 54 -4.63 -7.25 -12.02
C PRO A 54 -4.52 -5.81 -11.49
N VAL A 55 -3.43 -5.14 -11.86
CA VAL A 55 -3.17 -3.73 -11.50
C VAL A 55 -3.49 -2.79 -12.65
N GLN A 56 -3.81 -1.55 -12.31
CA GLN A 56 -4.04 -0.45 -13.25
C GLN A 56 -3.07 0.70 -12.96
N HIS A 57 -2.83 1.51 -13.99
CA HIS A 57 -2.04 2.73 -13.83
C HIS A 57 -2.68 3.65 -12.78
N GLY A 58 -1.89 4.11 -11.81
CA GLY A 58 -2.36 4.89 -10.66
C GLY A 58 -2.78 4.06 -9.44
N ASP A 59 -2.79 2.73 -9.52
CA ASP A 59 -2.91 1.89 -8.33
C ASP A 59 -1.70 2.11 -7.40
N ILE A 60 -1.95 2.14 -6.09
CA ILE A 60 -0.94 2.31 -5.05
C ILE A 60 -0.79 1.00 -4.29
N LEU A 61 0.42 0.44 -4.29
CA LEU A 61 0.79 -0.73 -3.50
C LEU A 61 1.38 -0.29 -2.17
N ILE A 62 0.82 -0.80 -1.07
CA ILE A 62 1.33 -0.58 0.29
C ILE A 62 1.96 -1.89 0.75
N LEU A 63 3.25 -1.83 1.10
CA LEU A 63 4.02 -2.94 1.66
C LEU A 63 4.59 -2.48 3.00
N GLY A 64 4.62 -3.38 3.97
CA GLY A 64 5.10 -3.10 5.32
C GLY A 64 5.27 -4.40 6.11
N SER A 65 5.85 -4.28 7.30
CA SER A 65 5.83 -5.37 8.28
C SER A 65 4.47 -5.47 8.97
N ASP A 66 4.28 -6.55 9.72
CA ASP A 66 3.14 -6.72 10.64
C ASP A 66 2.97 -5.52 11.58
N GLY A 67 4.05 -4.94 12.09
CA GLY A 67 3.99 -3.75 12.94
C GLY A 67 3.27 -2.54 12.33
N LEU A 68 3.22 -2.40 10.99
CA LEU A 68 2.41 -1.37 10.34
C LEU A 68 0.91 -1.74 10.39
N PHE A 69 0.60 -2.98 10.01
CA PHE A 69 -0.77 -3.44 9.78
C PHE A 69 -1.49 -3.88 11.06
N ASP A 70 -0.75 -4.21 12.12
CA ASP A 70 -1.30 -4.53 13.43
C ASP A 70 -1.70 -3.24 14.19
N ASN A 71 -1.08 -2.09 13.86
CA ASN A 71 -1.32 -0.81 14.52
C ASN A 71 -2.26 0.13 13.75
N LEU A 72 -2.50 -0.11 12.46
CA LEU A 72 -3.34 0.74 11.62
C LEU A 72 -4.50 -0.05 11.01
N ARG A 73 -5.68 0.58 10.99
CA ARG A 73 -6.81 0.05 10.23
C ARG A 73 -6.65 0.40 8.75
N ASP A 74 -7.29 -0.38 7.88
CA ASP A 74 -7.26 -0.13 6.43
C ASP A 74 -7.78 1.28 6.09
N GLU A 75 -8.75 1.79 6.85
CA GLU A 75 -9.29 3.14 6.67
C GLU A 75 -8.31 4.25 7.10
N ASP A 76 -7.44 4.00 8.07
CA ASP A 76 -6.39 4.94 8.49
C ASP A 76 -5.29 5.01 7.44
N ILE A 77 -4.90 3.85 6.89
CA ILE A 77 -3.96 3.76 5.77
C ILE A 77 -4.54 4.49 4.56
N GLN A 78 -5.78 4.19 4.19
CA GLN A 78 -6.44 4.81 3.04
C GLN A 78 -6.51 6.33 3.18
N ARG A 79 -6.98 6.84 4.33
CA ARG A 79 -7.08 8.29 4.58
C ARG A 79 -5.72 8.98 4.53
N THR A 80 -4.70 8.39 5.13
CA THR A 80 -3.34 8.94 5.09
C THR A 80 -2.83 9.05 3.66
N VAL A 81 -3.01 8.01 2.85
CA VAL A 81 -2.62 8.04 1.44
C VAL A 81 -3.45 9.06 0.65
N GLU A 82 -4.76 9.14 0.86
CA GLU A 82 -5.65 10.14 0.23
C GLU A 82 -5.19 11.57 0.53
N CYS A 83 -4.88 11.87 1.80
CA CYS A 83 -4.42 13.18 2.25
C CYS A 83 -3.05 13.54 1.67
N CYS A 84 -2.09 12.61 1.72
CA CYS A 84 -0.73 12.88 1.28
C CYS A 84 -0.61 12.94 -0.25
N CYS A 85 -1.34 12.10 -0.99
CA CYS A 85 -1.26 12.01 -2.46
C CYS A 85 -2.26 12.92 -3.19
N GLY A 86 -3.36 13.31 -2.54
CA GLY A 86 -4.44 14.11 -3.14
C GLY A 86 -3.97 15.42 -3.81
N PRO A 87 -3.14 16.26 -3.15
CA PRO A 87 -2.72 17.53 -3.72
C PRO A 87 -1.96 17.42 -5.04
N ALA A 88 -1.09 16.41 -5.20
CA ALA A 88 -0.32 16.25 -6.43
C ALA A 88 -1.16 15.71 -7.59
N ILE A 89 -2.10 14.81 -7.28
CA ILE A 89 -3.05 14.30 -8.28
C ILE A 89 -3.98 15.43 -8.74
N ALA A 90 -4.39 16.32 -7.83
CA ALA A 90 -5.16 17.51 -8.15
C ALA A 90 -4.36 18.52 -9.01
N ALA A 91 -3.10 18.78 -8.66
CA ALA A 91 -2.22 19.69 -9.41
C ALA A 91 -1.91 19.19 -10.83
N ALA A 92 -1.62 17.91 -10.98
CA ALA A 92 -1.34 17.33 -12.29
C ALA A 92 -2.58 17.29 -13.20
N THR A 93 -3.79 17.27 -12.64
CA THR A 93 -5.03 17.40 -13.42
C THR A 93 -5.39 18.85 -13.75
N SER A 94 -4.82 19.87 -13.09
CA SER A 94 -5.11 21.30 -13.37
C SER A 94 -4.23 21.92 -14.45
N HIS A 95 -3.11 21.27 -14.80
CA HIS A 95 -2.23 21.70 -15.89
C HIS A 95 -2.67 21.24 -17.28
N LEU A 96 -3.82 20.58 -17.41
CA LEU A 96 -4.43 20.33 -18.72
C LEU A 96 -5.11 21.62 -19.22
N PRO A 97 -4.66 22.20 -20.35
CA PRO A 97 -5.29 23.38 -20.92
C PRO A 97 -6.73 23.04 -21.35
N PRO A 98 -7.71 23.94 -21.16
CA PRO A 98 -9.04 23.80 -21.73
C PRO A 98 -8.95 24.06 -23.25
N GLY A 99 -8.54 23.04 -24.00
CA GLY A 99 -8.43 23.10 -25.46
C GLY A 99 -9.77 22.76 -26.14
N PRO A 100 -10.27 23.59 -27.07
CA PRO A 100 -11.51 23.32 -27.79
C PRO A 100 -11.22 22.51 -29.05
N GLU A 101 -11.00 21.20 -28.99
CA GLU A 101 -10.98 20.36 -30.20
C GLU A 101 -11.67 19.01 -29.99
N ALA A 102 -12.99 19.05 -30.13
CA ALA A 102 -13.80 17.90 -30.52
C ALA A 102 -13.43 17.54 -31.97
N GLY A 103 -12.46 16.64 -32.18
CA GLY A 103 -12.12 16.33 -33.58
C GLY A 103 -10.98 15.40 -33.92
N ARG A 104 -10.46 14.54 -33.03
CA ARG A 104 -9.70 13.36 -33.51
C ARG A 104 -9.50 12.32 -32.41
N ARG A 105 -10.16 11.18 -32.58
CA ARG A 105 -9.94 9.94 -31.83
C ARG A 105 -8.47 9.51 -31.95
N ARG A 106 -7.63 9.95 -31.03
CA ARG A 106 -6.48 9.16 -30.57
C ARG A 106 -6.74 8.83 -29.11
N ARG A 107 -6.80 7.52 -28.83
CA ARG A 107 -6.65 6.90 -27.50
C ARG A 107 -5.30 7.32 -26.91
N ALA A 108 -5.13 8.59 -26.56
CA ALA A 108 -4.22 8.94 -25.49
C ALA A 108 -4.97 8.50 -24.23
N GLN A 109 -4.66 7.30 -23.75
CA GLN A 109 -5.04 6.91 -22.40
C GLN A 109 -4.53 8.04 -21.50
N SER A 110 -5.44 8.85 -21.00
CA SER A 110 -5.15 9.89 -20.03
C SER A 110 -4.57 9.18 -18.82
N LEU A 111 -3.24 9.03 -18.79
CA LEU A 111 -2.51 8.41 -17.70
C LEU A 111 -2.91 9.17 -16.45
N ALA A 112 -3.65 8.51 -15.56
CA ALA A 112 -4.01 9.10 -14.29
C ALA A 112 -2.74 9.65 -13.63
N PRO A 113 -2.77 10.87 -13.07
CA PRO A 113 -1.58 11.42 -12.49
C PRO A 113 -1.09 10.55 -11.34
N VAL A 114 0.20 10.22 -11.38
CA VAL A 114 0.85 9.35 -10.40
C VAL A 114 1.57 10.22 -9.38
N PRO A 115 1.47 9.93 -8.07
CA PRO A 115 2.28 10.60 -7.07
C PRO A 115 3.77 10.49 -7.37
N GLY A 116 4.51 11.58 -7.20
CA GLY A 116 5.96 11.58 -7.37
C GLY A 116 6.67 10.77 -6.27
N ALA A 117 7.90 10.33 -6.52
CA ALA A 117 8.68 9.51 -5.57
C ALA A 117 8.85 10.19 -4.19
N LEU A 118 9.04 11.52 -4.16
CA LEU A 118 9.16 12.28 -2.91
C LEU A 118 7.87 12.19 -2.08
N GLN A 119 6.72 12.31 -2.73
CA GLN A 119 5.42 12.26 -2.07
C GLN A 119 5.09 10.85 -1.57
N LEU A 120 5.45 9.82 -2.34
CA LEU A 120 5.34 8.44 -1.86
C LEU A 120 6.20 8.20 -0.62
N ARG A 121 7.42 8.77 -0.58
CA ARG A 121 8.28 8.70 0.61
C ARG A 121 7.68 9.42 1.82
N GLN A 122 7.13 10.62 1.62
CA GLN A 122 6.45 11.36 2.67
C GLN A 122 5.21 10.62 3.18
N THR A 123 4.44 10.03 2.26
CA THR A 123 3.26 9.21 2.60
C THR A 123 3.67 7.99 3.43
N ALA A 124 4.75 7.30 3.03
CA ALA A 124 5.28 6.17 3.79
C ALA A 124 5.73 6.58 5.20
N GLN A 125 6.40 7.72 5.33
CA GLN A 125 6.80 8.25 6.64
C GLN A 125 5.58 8.59 7.52
N ALA A 126 4.57 9.25 6.97
CA ALA A 126 3.34 9.57 7.69
C ALA A 126 2.61 8.31 8.19
N LEU A 127 2.59 7.23 7.39
CA LEU A 127 2.03 5.94 7.81
C LEU A 127 2.81 5.34 8.98
N VAL A 128 4.14 5.40 8.95
CA VAL A 128 4.99 4.90 10.05
C VAL A 128 4.77 5.71 11.32
N GLU A 129 4.76 7.04 11.23
CA GLU A 129 4.51 7.92 12.37
C GLU A 129 3.14 7.65 13.00
N LEU A 130 2.10 7.47 12.17
CA LEU A 130 0.77 7.13 12.65
C LEU A 130 0.73 5.76 13.33
N ALA A 131 1.44 4.77 12.80
CA ALA A 131 1.50 3.43 13.39
C ALA A 131 2.20 3.46 14.76
N ILE A 132 3.32 4.18 14.87
CA ILE A 132 4.04 4.38 16.14
C ILE A 132 3.14 5.08 17.16
N ALA A 133 2.42 6.13 16.74
CA ALA A 133 1.52 6.87 17.63
C ALA A 133 0.31 6.04 18.10
N SER A 134 -0.02 4.96 17.38
CA SER A 134 -1.16 4.07 17.69
C SER A 134 -0.79 2.92 18.63
N VAL A 135 0.49 2.76 18.95
CA VAL A 135 0.97 1.75 19.89
C VAL A 135 0.42 2.07 21.28
N LYS A 136 -0.39 1.14 21.83
CA LYS A 136 -0.83 1.24 23.22
C LYS A 136 0.35 0.84 24.12
N PRO A 137 0.78 1.70 25.06
CA PRO A 137 1.72 1.25 26.08
C PRO A 137 1.03 0.15 26.89
N ASP A 138 1.73 -0.97 27.10
CA ASP A 138 1.27 -2.00 28.03
C ASP A 138 1.11 -1.36 29.41
N THR A 139 -0.13 -1.04 29.79
CA THR A 139 -0.46 -0.73 31.18
C THR A 139 -0.29 -2.02 31.94
N VAL A 140 0.87 -2.15 32.59
CA VAL A 140 1.11 -3.21 33.57
C VAL A 140 0.16 -2.93 34.73
N ASP A 141 -1.02 -3.55 34.71
CA ASP A 141 -1.92 -3.57 35.86
C ASP A 141 -1.12 -4.13 37.05
N SER A 142 -0.83 -3.26 38.01
CA SER A 142 -0.12 -3.56 39.26
C SER A 142 -1.10 -3.96 40.35
#